data_AF-A0A1F9QX69-F1
#
_entry.id   AF-A0A1F9QX69-F1
#
_cell.length_a   1.000
_cell.length_b   1.000
_cell.length_c   1.000
_cell.angle_alpha   90.00
_cell.angle_beta   90.00
_cell.angle_gamma   90.00
#
_symmetry.space_group_name_H-M   'P 1'
#
loop_
_entity.id
_entity.type
_entity.pdbx_description
1 polymer ?
#
loop_
_entity_poly.entity_id
_entity_poly.type
_entity_poly.pdbx_seq_one_letter_code
_entity_poly.pdbx_strand_id
1 'polypeptide(L)'
;IAKMLSFIEITPVPLIESLGTITGKYPAKDKITSSAVDLMGEESIQRLLHISDSNNPYRFDLRRGALARVAGGGIHFSDEIYKNKKDLVQVYLGVIQNRMIELDGFKWPIDTLIVATSNNSEFDTFLSEKEEAPIIDRCRICYVAHNTDYKIQKFLTEYAIGKDTKRSLDSKVLHQDPNLNYAASIGVVLTRLPKSDKLTPVEIMKLAAGEVAGEKSLKTLAELIDTLNQDTDITKRFGQKGLGQRNLGRAVQLLLESSETNEGQCMFALDIFTALERTVLDYVQEPADRAKFKEDLKIARGLYRERIMTEMFNAYMDEPLAIKKDVMNYVNMIIGVDAEHLGPDMMWKYKDPQTGELKALKIDERYIKNVEERLGLKTEEQRASFRNSIRKIYGQKLSVDANYDFMDNLELVKAITDVRLKSDIAGAGSLIGALANRTNEENQKLYDRMIYTMNEKLGYCRTCAQKTIEYFCSQEDDK
;
A
#
# COMPACT_ATOMS: atom_id res chain seq x y z
N ILE A 1 8.84 -14.62 -7.73
CA ILE A 1 9.38 -14.38 -6.37
C ILE A 1 10.42 -15.43 -5.97
N ALA A 2 10.10 -16.73 -5.89
CA ALA A 2 11.09 -17.76 -5.53
C ALA A 2 12.38 -17.76 -6.41
N LYS A 3 12.25 -17.61 -7.74
CA LYS A 3 13.38 -17.42 -8.66
C LYS A 3 14.15 -16.09 -8.50
N MET A 4 13.55 -15.05 -7.91
CA MET A 4 14.26 -13.82 -7.57
C MET A 4 15.02 -14.00 -6.26
N LEU A 5 14.38 -14.63 -5.27
CA LEU A 5 14.97 -14.91 -3.97
C LEU A 5 16.17 -15.87 -4.09
N SER A 6 16.22 -16.73 -5.12
CA SER A 6 17.41 -17.56 -5.38
C SER A 6 18.66 -16.76 -5.78
N PHE A 7 18.52 -15.48 -6.13
CA PHE A 7 19.65 -14.57 -6.35
C PHE A 7 20.01 -13.74 -5.09
N ILE A 8 19.27 -13.90 -3.99
CA ILE A 8 19.49 -13.17 -2.74
C ILE A 8 20.09 -14.12 -1.72
N GLU A 9 21.38 -13.97 -1.45
CA GLU A 9 22.05 -14.69 -0.36
C GLU A 9 21.86 -13.92 0.95
N ILE A 10 21.05 -14.48 1.85
CA ILE A 10 20.89 -13.93 3.21
C ILE A 10 22.00 -14.51 4.08
N THR A 11 23.05 -13.72 4.31
CA THR A 11 24.10 -14.09 5.26
C THR A 11 23.75 -13.54 6.64
N PRO A 12 23.45 -14.39 7.64
CA PRO A 12 23.23 -13.92 9.00
C PRO A 12 24.56 -13.42 9.55
N VAL A 13 24.63 -12.12 9.84
CA VAL A 13 25.80 -11.53 10.49
C VAL A 13 25.65 -11.77 11.99
N PRO A 14 26.54 -12.57 12.63
CA PRO A 14 26.44 -12.87 14.06
C PRO A 14 26.73 -11.59 14.86
N LEU A 15 25.68 -10.97 15.39
CA LEU A 15 25.81 -9.79 16.24
C LEU A 15 26.06 -10.24 17.68
N ILE A 16 27.27 -10.02 18.19
CA ILE A 16 27.54 -10.08 19.63
C ILE A 16 27.25 -8.69 20.20
N GLU A 17 26.18 -8.56 20.99
CA GLU A 17 25.76 -7.33 21.67
C GLU A 17 26.92 -6.67 22.44
N SER A 18 27.84 -7.48 22.98
CA SER A 18 28.89 -7.02 23.90
C SER A 18 30.14 -6.44 23.23
N LEU A 19 30.39 -6.69 21.94
CA LEU A 19 31.61 -6.23 21.27
C LEU A 19 31.41 -4.95 20.47
N GLY A 20 30.22 -4.73 19.90
CA GLY A 20 29.90 -3.49 19.19
C GLY A 20 30.85 -3.14 18.03
N THR A 21 31.65 -4.10 17.56
CA THR A 21 32.71 -3.94 16.54
C THR A 21 32.22 -4.20 15.12
N ILE A 22 31.01 -4.75 14.95
CA ILE A 22 30.43 -5.09 13.64
C ILE A 22 29.52 -3.97 13.13
N THR A 23 28.72 -3.35 13.99
CA THR A 23 27.81 -2.27 13.62
C THR A 23 27.98 -1.05 14.51
N GLY A 24 28.18 0.09 13.88
CA GLY A 24 28.28 1.41 14.51
C GLY A 24 27.08 2.23 14.11
N LYS A 25 26.42 2.89 15.06
CA LYS A 25 25.29 3.77 14.75
C LYS A 25 25.58 5.17 15.26
N TYR A 26 25.56 6.14 14.36
CA TYR A 26 25.50 7.54 14.70
C TYR A 26 24.04 8.02 14.58
N PRO A 27 23.32 8.18 15.71
CA PRO A 27 21.94 8.64 15.66
C PRO A 27 21.87 10.11 15.21
N ALA A 28 20.73 10.51 14.66
CA ALA A 28 20.47 11.91 14.36
C ALA A 28 20.58 12.73 15.66
N LYS A 29 21.46 13.72 15.67
CA LYS A 29 21.65 14.66 16.78
C LYS A 29 21.39 16.07 16.28
N ASP A 30 20.87 16.92 17.17
CA ASP A 30 20.80 18.35 16.89
C ASP A 30 22.19 18.89 16.56
N LYS A 31 22.24 19.87 15.66
CA LYS A 31 23.51 20.49 15.25
C LYS A 31 24.33 20.85 16.48
N ILE A 32 23.74 21.48 17.49
CA ILE A 32 24.42 21.90 18.74
C ILE A 32 25.15 20.74 19.43
N THR A 33 24.50 19.59 19.60
CA THR A 33 25.00 18.45 20.39
C THR A 33 25.81 17.44 19.58
N SER A 34 25.79 17.57 18.25
CA SER A 34 26.59 16.74 17.35
C SER A 34 28.09 17.06 17.47
N SER A 35 28.93 16.01 17.50
CA SER A 35 30.38 16.11 17.74
C SER A 35 31.16 15.04 16.98
N ALA A 36 32.30 15.44 16.41
CA ALA A 36 33.22 14.54 15.71
C ALA A 36 33.82 13.45 16.62
N VAL A 37 33.89 13.72 17.93
CA VAL A 37 34.35 12.77 18.95
C VAL A 37 33.45 11.54 19.01
N ASP A 38 32.14 11.72 18.89
CA ASP A 38 31.20 10.61 18.92
C ASP A 38 31.29 9.73 17.66
N LEU A 39 31.99 10.21 16.63
CA LEU A 39 32.23 9.48 15.38
C LEU A 39 33.61 8.81 15.37
N MET A 40 34.67 9.55 15.68
CA MET A 40 36.07 9.08 15.57
C MET A 40 36.68 8.62 16.89
N GLY A 41 36.12 9.02 18.04
CA GLY A 41 36.74 8.88 19.35
C GLY A 41 37.48 10.15 19.78
N GLU A 42 38.17 10.07 20.92
CA GLU A 42 38.91 11.19 21.52
C GLU A 42 40.19 10.71 22.17
N GLU A 43 41.05 11.64 22.53
CA GLU A 43 42.13 11.38 23.47
C GLU A 43 41.57 11.14 24.88
N SER A 44 41.91 10.00 25.50
CA SER A 44 41.36 9.61 26.79
C SER A 44 42.19 10.16 27.94
N ILE A 45 41.60 11.02 28.76
CA ILE A 45 42.21 11.56 29.98
C ILE A 45 42.67 10.42 30.91
N GLN A 46 41.88 9.34 31.02
CA GLN A 46 42.25 8.21 31.86
C GLN A 46 43.51 7.50 31.35
N ARG A 47 43.66 7.36 30.03
CA ARG A 47 44.85 6.73 29.44
C ARG A 47 46.07 7.64 29.53
N LEU A 48 45.88 8.95 29.42
CA LEU A 48 46.95 9.94 29.61
C LEU A 48 47.61 9.87 31.00
N LEU A 49 46.83 9.58 32.06
CA LEU A 49 47.37 9.41 33.41
C LEU A 49 48.31 8.20 33.56
N HIS A 50 48.17 7.20 32.68
CA HIS A 50 48.94 5.96 32.74
C HIS A 50 49.98 5.82 31.63
N ILE A 51 49.86 6.58 30.54
CA ILE A 51 50.75 6.54 29.39
C ILE A 51 51.57 7.84 29.34
N SER A 52 52.77 7.81 29.92
CA SER A 52 53.65 8.99 30.01
C SER A 52 54.22 9.45 28.66
N ASP A 53 54.35 8.55 27.68
CA ASP A 53 54.90 8.85 26.34
C ASP A 53 53.88 9.61 25.47
N SER A 54 54.21 10.85 25.09
CA SER A 54 53.37 11.73 24.26
C SER A 54 53.02 11.18 22.90
N ASN A 55 53.89 10.33 22.35
CA ASN A 55 53.75 9.82 20.98
C ASN A 55 53.12 8.42 20.94
N ASN A 56 52.43 8.01 22.00
CA ASN A 56 51.82 6.68 22.06
C ASN A 56 50.34 6.71 21.58
N PRO A 57 49.98 6.02 20.48
CA PRO A 57 48.62 6.03 19.93
C PRO A 57 47.57 5.42 20.86
N TYR A 58 47.96 4.62 21.86
CA TYR A 58 47.01 4.03 22.81
C TYR A 58 46.34 5.06 23.72
N ARG A 59 46.82 6.31 23.74
CA ARG A 59 46.15 7.44 24.41
C ARG A 59 44.74 7.70 23.88
N PHE A 60 44.50 7.40 22.61
CA PHE A 60 43.21 7.63 21.97
C PHE A 60 42.24 6.48 22.23
N ASP A 61 41.02 6.81 22.67
CA ASP A 61 39.93 5.87 22.79
C ASP A 61 38.99 5.92 21.58
N LEU A 62 39.38 5.19 20.54
CA LEU A 62 38.58 5.00 19.33
C LEU A 62 37.29 4.19 19.58
N ARG A 63 37.18 3.43 20.69
CA ARG A 63 36.00 2.58 20.93
C ARG A 63 34.75 3.39 21.23
N ARG A 64 34.93 4.64 21.66
CA ARG A 64 33.87 5.63 21.86
C ARG A 64 33.29 6.14 20.53
N GLY A 65 34.09 6.18 19.47
CA GLY A 65 33.66 6.60 18.15
C GLY A 65 32.78 5.56 17.47
N ALA A 66 31.59 5.96 17.04
CA ALA A 66 30.64 5.08 16.35
C ALA A 66 31.23 4.50 15.04
N LEU A 67 31.97 5.32 14.29
CA LEU A 67 32.62 4.92 13.03
C LEU A 67 33.96 4.21 13.31
N ALA A 68 34.76 4.74 14.23
CA ALA A 68 36.07 4.19 14.52
C ALA A 68 36.01 2.76 15.09
N ARG A 69 34.98 2.43 15.88
CA ARG A 69 34.85 1.07 16.45
C ARG A 69 34.57 -0.01 15.39
N VAL A 70 34.03 0.37 14.23
CA VAL A 70 33.71 -0.55 13.12
C VAL A 70 34.71 -0.51 11.97
N ALA A 71 35.84 0.18 12.18
CA ALA A 71 36.88 0.39 11.19
C ALA A 71 37.53 -0.89 10.63
N GLY A 72 37.34 -2.05 11.26
CA GLY A 72 37.95 -3.33 10.89
C GLY A 72 37.05 -4.26 10.08
N GLY A 73 36.24 -3.74 9.15
CA GLY A 73 35.35 -4.52 8.28
C GLY A 73 33.86 -4.48 8.65
N GLY A 74 33.44 -3.54 9.50
CA GLY A 74 32.06 -3.41 9.96
C GLY A 74 31.18 -2.52 9.07
N ILE A 75 29.96 -2.26 9.54
CA ILE A 75 28.97 -1.39 8.90
C ILE A 75 28.68 -0.20 9.82
N HIS A 76 28.79 1.01 9.28
CA HIS A 76 28.44 2.25 9.97
C HIS A 76 27.14 2.83 9.45
N PHE A 77 26.16 2.99 10.33
CA PHE A 77 24.88 3.64 10.05
C PHE A 77 24.92 5.10 10.47
N SER A 78 24.73 6.01 9.51
CA SER A 78 24.57 7.44 9.79
C SER A 78 23.13 7.86 9.53
N ASP A 79 22.38 8.11 10.60
CA ASP A 79 21.00 8.60 10.48
C ASP A 79 20.99 10.10 10.14
N GLU A 80 20.13 10.49 9.19
CA GLU A 80 19.92 11.89 8.77
C GLU A 80 21.22 12.66 8.47
N ILE A 81 22.11 12.07 7.66
CA ILE A 81 23.47 12.58 7.44
C ILE A 81 23.54 14.07 7.05
N TYR A 82 22.59 14.54 6.26
CA TYR A 82 22.55 15.92 5.76
C TYR A 82 22.01 16.95 6.78
N LYS A 83 21.44 16.49 7.90
CA LYS A 83 21.06 17.38 9.02
C LYS A 83 22.23 17.66 9.97
N ASN A 84 23.28 16.84 9.92
CA ASN A 84 24.45 17.03 10.76
C ASN A 84 25.13 18.37 10.46
N LYS A 85 25.97 18.84 11.40
CA LYS A 85 26.82 20.01 11.16
C LYS A 85 27.78 19.74 9.98
N LYS A 86 28.17 20.82 9.27
CA LYS A 86 29.09 20.74 8.12
C LYS A 86 30.44 20.11 8.48
N ASP A 87 30.98 20.41 9.67
CA ASP A 87 32.21 19.80 10.19
C ASP A 87 32.16 18.26 10.22
N LEU A 88 31.04 17.69 10.62
CA LEU A 88 30.82 16.23 10.63
C LEU A 88 30.73 15.65 9.22
N VAL A 89 30.08 16.35 8.30
CA VAL A 89 30.02 15.94 6.89
C VAL A 89 31.42 15.91 6.29
N GLN A 90 32.27 16.89 6.64
CA GLN A 90 33.68 16.93 6.24
C GLN A 90 34.50 15.79 6.84
N VAL A 91 34.22 15.37 8.09
CA VAL A 91 34.83 14.16 8.66
C VAL A 91 34.46 12.92 7.83
N TYR A 92 33.18 12.74 7.48
CA TYR A 92 32.77 11.64 6.61
C TYR A 92 33.47 11.69 5.25
N LEU A 93 33.54 12.87 4.62
CA LEU A 93 34.23 13.07 3.35
C LEU A 93 35.71 12.67 3.46
N GLY A 94 36.41 13.12 4.49
CA GLY A 94 37.81 12.78 4.75
C GLY A 94 38.03 11.28 4.91
N VAL A 95 37.16 10.60 5.66
CA VAL A 95 37.23 9.15 5.87
C VAL A 95 36.96 8.39 4.56
N ILE A 96 35.94 8.80 3.78
CA ILE A 96 35.60 8.19 2.49
C ILE A 96 36.74 8.35 1.47
N GLN A 97 37.41 9.51 1.47
CA GLN A 97 38.51 9.81 0.55
C GLN A 97 39.80 9.08 0.92
N ASN A 98 40.22 9.20 2.18
CA ASN A 98 41.53 8.75 2.63
C ASN A 98 41.55 7.31 3.12
N ARG A 99 40.37 6.74 3.41
CA ARG A 99 40.22 5.43 4.07
C ARG A 99 41.06 5.31 5.35
N MET A 100 41.17 6.41 6.08
CA MET A 100 41.87 6.47 7.35
C MET A 100 41.15 7.43 8.29
N ILE A 101 41.24 7.15 9.58
CA ILE A 101 40.91 8.07 10.67
C ILE A 101 42.22 8.72 11.09
N GLU A 102 42.24 10.05 11.14
CA GLU A 102 43.40 10.82 11.55
C GLU A 102 43.06 11.63 12.81
N LEU A 103 43.77 11.35 13.92
CA LEU A 103 43.68 12.12 15.16
C LEU A 103 45.10 12.47 15.61
N ASP A 104 45.37 13.76 15.76
CA ASP A 104 46.62 14.32 16.28
C ASP A 104 47.90 13.73 15.62
N GLY A 105 47.85 13.52 14.30
CA GLY A 105 48.94 12.98 13.49
C GLY A 105 49.03 11.45 13.42
N PHE A 106 48.26 10.73 14.24
CA PHE A 106 48.13 9.28 14.14
C PHE A 106 47.09 8.89 13.09
N LYS A 107 47.38 7.82 12.36
CA LYS A 107 46.54 7.31 11.27
C LYS A 107 46.12 5.89 11.55
N TRP A 108 44.81 5.65 11.56
CA TRP A 108 44.24 4.31 11.66
C TRP A 108 43.51 3.98 10.35
N PRO A 109 43.84 2.86 9.68
CA PRO A 109 43.15 2.45 8.47
C PRO A 109 41.68 2.14 8.76
N ILE A 110 40.81 2.46 7.81
CA ILE A 110 39.39 2.13 7.88
C ILE A 110 38.98 1.25 6.70
N ASP A 111 38.27 0.18 7.02
CA ASP A 111 37.56 -0.66 6.08
C ASP A 111 36.14 -0.82 6.61
N THR A 112 35.21 -0.02 6.12
CA THR A 112 33.84 0.04 6.65
C THR A 112 32.86 0.38 5.54
N LEU A 113 31.73 -0.31 5.52
CA LEU A 113 30.59 0.08 4.71
C LEU A 113 29.78 1.15 5.43
N ILE A 114 29.71 2.36 4.87
CA ILE A 114 28.87 3.42 5.41
C ILE A 114 27.51 3.38 4.73
N VAL A 115 26.45 3.23 5.52
CA VAL A 115 25.05 3.32 5.09
C VAL A 115 24.45 4.57 5.74
N ALA A 116 24.24 5.60 4.93
CA ALA A 116 23.64 6.85 5.39
C ALA A 116 22.17 6.93 4.97
N THR A 117 21.33 7.46 5.85
CA THR A 117 19.92 7.75 5.54
C THR A 117 19.66 9.25 5.55
N SER A 118 18.71 9.69 4.73
CA SER A 118 18.16 11.04 4.77
C SER A 118 16.75 11.04 4.18
N ASN A 119 16.04 12.14 4.37
CA ASN A 119 14.78 12.40 3.67
C ASN A 119 15.06 13.23 2.38
N ASN A 120 14.07 13.26 1.49
CA ASN A 120 14.19 13.94 0.19
C ASN A 120 14.34 15.46 0.35
N SER A 121 13.57 16.10 1.24
CA SER A 121 13.60 17.56 1.43
C SER A 121 14.95 18.10 1.95
N GLU A 122 15.57 17.38 2.89
CA GLU A 122 16.90 17.73 3.41
C GLU A 122 17.96 17.47 2.34
N PHE A 123 17.82 16.40 1.56
CA PHE A 123 18.73 16.13 0.46
C PHE A 123 18.64 17.19 -0.65
N ASP A 124 17.44 17.64 -1.01
CA ASP A 124 17.24 18.72 -1.99
C ASP A 124 17.80 20.06 -1.47
N THR A 125 17.60 20.35 -0.19
CA THR A 125 18.21 21.53 0.46
C THR A 125 19.73 21.44 0.41
N PHE A 126 20.29 20.29 0.76
CA PHE A 126 21.73 20.04 0.73
C PHE A 126 22.32 20.12 -0.69
N LEU A 127 21.60 19.65 -1.72
CA LEU A 127 21.99 19.79 -3.13
C LEU A 127 22.04 21.26 -3.58
N SER A 128 21.18 22.12 -3.02
CA SER A 128 21.20 23.55 -3.33
C SER A 128 22.42 24.27 -2.74
N GLU A 129 22.96 23.74 -1.63
CA GLU A 129 24.20 24.19 -0.99
C GLU A 129 25.41 23.59 -1.72
N LYS A 130 25.75 24.13 -2.89
CA LYS A 130 26.84 23.66 -3.78
C LYS A 130 28.22 23.44 -3.13
N GLU A 131 28.45 23.95 -1.91
CA GLU A 131 29.69 23.80 -1.15
C GLU A 131 29.99 22.34 -0.74
N GLU A 132 28.96 21.50 -0.57
CA GLU A 132 29.11 20.14 -0.03
C GLU A 132 28.90 19.03 -1.08
N ALA A 133 28.88 19.38 -2.37
CA ALA A 133 28.77 18.45 -3.49
C ALA A 133 29.77 17.26 -3.47
N PRO A 134 31.03 17.39 -2.98
CA PRO A 134 32.00 16.31 -3.05
C PRO A 134 31.61 15.02 -2.31
N ILE A 135 30.83 15.10 -1.23
CA ILE A 135 30.39 13.89 -0.52
C ILE A 135 29.38 13.09 -1.36
N ILE A 136 28.53 13.80 -2.11
CA ILE A 136 27.51 13.20 -2.97
C ILE A 136 28.17 12.44 -4.11
N ASP A 137 29.19 13.03 -4.75
CA ASP A 137 29.94 12.41 -5.84
C ASP A 137 30.68 11.14 -5.41
N ARG A 138 30.94 10.96 -4.11
CA ARG A 138 31.60 9.78 -3.54
C ARG A 138 30.61 8.75 -3.00
N CYS A 139 29.32 9.06 -2.96
CA CYS A 139 28.27 8.18 -2.47
C CYS A 139 27.44 7.60 -3.62
N ARG A 140 27.04 6.33 -3.49
CA ARG A 140 25.99 5.78 -4.34
C ARG A 140 24.63 6.06 -3.70
N ILE A 141 23.85 6.94 -4.32
CA ILE A 141 22.51 7.26 -3.85
C ILE A 141 21.55 6.13 -4.23
N CYS A 142 20.79 5.64 -3.25
CA CYS A 142 19.69 4.70 -3.45
C CYS A 142 18.39 5.35 -3.02
N TYR A 143 17.52 5.67 -3.98
CA TYR A 143 16.21 6.23 -3.70
C TYR A 143 15.24 5.14 -3.26
N VAL A 144 14.66 5.29 -2.08
CA VAL A 144 13.67 4.35 -1.53
C VAL A 144 12.29 4.96 -1.69
N ALA A 145 11.57 4.55 -2.72
CA ALA A 145 10.21 5.02 -2.97
C ALA A 145 9.23 4.47 -1.93
N HIS A 146 8.15 5.21 -1.69
CA HIS A 146 6.99 4.67 -0.98
C HIS A 146 6.37 3.53 -1.79
N ASN A 147 5.77 2.58 -1.08
CA ASN A 147 5.08 1.49 -1.73
C ASN A 147 3.85 2.02 -2.51
N THR A 148 3.82 1.74 -3.81
CA THR A 148 2.72 2.10 -4.73
C THR A 148 1.81 0.92 -5.05
N ASP A 149 2.18 -0.29 -4.61
CA ASP A 149 1.35 -1.48 -4.72
C ASP A 149 0.44 -1.59 -3.49
N TYR A 150 -0.87 -1.41 -3.70
CA TYR A 150 -1.87 -1.45 -2.63
C TYR A 150 -2.05 -2.84 -2.00
N LYS A 151 -1.69 -3.94 -2.69
CA LYS A 151 -1.72 -5.30 -2.12
C LYS A 151 -0.57 -5.49 -1.16
N ILE A 152 0.64 -5.08 -1.55
CA ILE A 152 1.80 -5.12 -0.65
C ILE A 152 1.61 -4.12 0.50
N GLN A 153 0.93 -2.99 0.24
CA GLN A 153 0.67 -1.99 1.27
C GLN A 153 -0.18 -2.57 2.40
N LYS A 154 -1.03 -3.58 2.14
CA LYS A 154 -1.81 -4.25 3.19
C LYS A 154 -0.95 -4.78 4.34
N PHE A 155 0.25 -5.28 4.05
CA PHE A 155 1.17 -5.77 5.09
C PHE A 155 1.70 -4.62 5.96
N LEU A 156 2.05 -3.49 5.34
CA LEU A 156 2.49 -2.30 6.06
C LEU A 156 1.34 -1.67 6.85
N THR A 157 0.12 -1.68 6.30
CA THR A 157 -1.08 -1.19 6.97
C THR A 157 -1.47 -2.10 8.13
N GLU A 158 -1.36 -3.41 7.99
CA GLU A 158 -1.57 -4.38 9.08
C GLU A 158 -0.59 -4.11 10.22
N TYR A 159 0.68 -3.85 9.90
CA TYR A 159 1.67 -3.46 10.89
C TYR A 159 1.31 -2.13 11.59
N ALA A 160 0.81 -1.13 10.86
CA ALA A 160 0.39 0.14 11.44
C ALA A 160 -0.84 0.03 12.35
N ILE A 161 -1.81 -0.82 11.98
CA ILE A 161 -2.96 -1.13 12.83
C ILE A 161 -2.50 -1.90 14.08
N GLY A 162 -1.57 -2.82 13.91
CA GLY A 162 -1.04 -3.67 14.97
C GLY A 162 -1.95 -4.86 15.28
N LYS A 163 -1.38 -5.89 15.94
CA LYS A 163 -2.06 -7.16 16.22
C LYS A 163 -2.72 -7.23 17.59
N ASP A 164 -2.41 -6.28 18.48
CA ASP A 164 -2.96 -6.26 19.82
C ASP A 164 -4.45 -5.93 19.79
N THR A 165 -5.20 -6.57 20.70
CA THR A 165 -6.62 -6.26 20.90
C THR A 165 -6.80 -4.81 21.30
N LYS A 166 -7.39 -4.02 20.40
CA LYS A 166 -7.68 -2.61 20.64
C LYS A 166 -8.84 -2.48 21.62
N ARG A 167 -8.78 -1.48 22.49
CA ARG A 167 -9.81 -1.20 23.49
C ARG A 167 -10.23 0.26 23.43
N SER A 168 -11.50 0.50 23.71
CA SER A 168 -12.04 1.85 23.88
C SER A 168 -11.53 2.49 25.18
N LEU A 169 -11.82 3.77 25.37
CA LEU A 169 -11.55 4.49 26.63
C LEU A 169 -12.17 3.78 27.85
N ASP A 170 -13.34 3.14 27.67
CA ASP A 170 -14.02 2.33 28.69
C ASP A 170 -13.49 0.89 28.79
N SER A 171 -12.32 0.60 28.22
CA SER A 171 -11.68 -0.72 28.20
C SER A 171 -12.47 -1.84 27.49
N LYS A 172 -13.48 -1.51 26.68
CA LYS A 172 -14.24 -2.47 25.88
C LYS A 172 -13.46 -2.85 24.62
N VAL A 173 -13.55 -4.09 24.18
CA VAL A 173 -12.85 -4.55 22.97
C VAL A 173 -13.42 -3.85 21.75
N LEU A 174 -12.55 -3.25 20.94
CA LEU A 174 -12.92 -2.66 19.66
C LEU A 174 -12.88 -3.74 18.58
N HIS A 175 -13.95 -3.83 17.81
CA HIS A 175 -13.96 -4.62 16.58
C HIS A 175 -13.18 -3.88 15.48
N GLN A 176 -12.46 -4.63 14.65
CA GLN A 176 -11.79 -4.09 13.46
C GLN A 176 -12.61 -4.43 12.23
N ASP A 177 -13.11 -3.43 11.52
CA ASP A 177 -13.85 -3.65 10.28
C ASP A 177 -12.99 -4.44 9.26
N PRO A 178 -13.54 -5.49 8.62
CA PRO A 178 -12.79 -6.33 7.68
C PRO A 178 -12.20 -5.56 6.50
N ASN A 179 -12.80 -4.42 6.11
CA ASN A 179 -12.32 -3.58 5.02
C ASN A 179 -11.43 -2.42 5.47
N LEU A 180 -11.16 -2.25 6.77
CA LEU A 180 -10.36 -1.14 7.29
C LEU A 180 -8.96 -1.09 6.67
N ASN A 181 -8.30 -2.24 6.61
CA ASN A 181 -6.97 -2.34 6.03
C ASN A 181 -6.99 -2.00 4.53
N TYR A 182 -8.01 -2.49 3.81
CA TYR A 182 -8.17 -2.17 2.39
C TYR A 182 -8.35 -0.66 2.19
N ALA A 183 -9.31 -0.04 2.89
CA ALA A 183 -9.60 1.40 2.82
C ALA A 183 -8.37 2.27 3.14
N ALA A 184 -7.65 1.94 4.21
CA ALA A 184 -6.43 2.63 4.59
C ALA A 184 -5.30 2.48 3.54
N SER A 185 -5.14 1.27 2.99
CA SER A 185 -4.09 0.96 2.01
C SER A 185 -4.31 1.69 0.69
N ILE A 186 -5.53 1.66 0.14
CA ILE A 186 -5.84 2.36 -1.11
C ILE A 186 -5.76 3.89 -0.92
N GLY A 187 -6.22 4.40 0.24
CA GLY A 187 -6.19 5.82 0.54
C GLY A 187 -4.77 6.36 0.54
N VAL A 188 -3.86 5.68 1.25
CA VAL A 188 -2.46 6.09 1.31
C VAL A 188 -1.73 5.89 -0.02
N VAL A 189 -1.99 4.80 -0.74
CA VAL A 189 -1.32 4.52 -2.02
C VAL A 189 -1.70 5.53 -3.09
N LEU A 190 -2.98 5.88 -3.23
CA LEU A 190 -3.42 6.85 -4.22
C LEU A 190 -2.75 8.22 -4.03
N THR A 191 -2.54 8.67 -2.79
CA THR A 191 -1.80 9.92 -2.54
C THR A 191 -0.36 9.90 -3.06
N ARG A 192 0.24 8.71 -3.19
CA ARG A 192 1.62 8.51 -3.66
C ARG A 192 1.76 8.47 -5.17
N LEU A 193 0.66 8.30 -5.89
CA LEU A 193 0.69 8.18 -7.34
C LEU A 193 0.73 9.56 -8.01
N PRO A 194 1.59 9.76 -9.01
CA PRO A 194 1.67 11.02 -9.74
C PRO A 194 0.44 11.19 -10.65
N LYS A 195 0.06 12.44 -10.93
CA LYS A 195 -0.93 12.74 -11.96
C LYS A 195 -0.29 12.58 -13.34
N SER A 196 -1.02 11.99 -14.28
CA SER A 196 -0.57 11.79 -15.66
C SER A 196 -1.73 11.96 -16.63
N ASP A 197 -1.44 12.52 -17.80
CA ASP A 197 -2.43 12.61 -18.89
C ASP A 197 -2.66 11.26 -19.59
N LYS A 198 -1.72 10.31 -19.44
CA LYS A 198 -1.77 9.00 -20.11
C LYS A 198 -2.54 7.97 -19.29
N LEU A 199 -2.38 8.00 -17.97
CA LEU A 199 -2.92 7.00 -17.04
C LEU A 199 -3.63 7.68 -15.87
N THR A 200 -4.82 7.21 -15.53
CA THR A 200 -5.53 7.66 -14.33
C THR A 200 -4.86 7.08 -13.08
N PRO A 201 -5.00 7.71 -11.90
CA PRO A 201 -4.44 7.18 -10.66
C PRO A 201 -4.86 5.73 -10.35
N VAL A 202 -6.11 5.37 -10.68
CA VAL A 202 -6.64 4.00 -10.48
C VAL A 202 -5.94 3.01 -11.42
N GLU A 203 -5.73 3.37 -12.68
CA GLU A 203 -4.99 2.52 -13.63
C GLU A 203 -3.54 2.32 -13.21
N ILE A 204 -2.86 3.39 -12.76
CA ILE A 204 -1.49 3.32 -12.25
C ILE A 204 -1.45 2.39 -11.04
N MET A 205 -2.38 2.53 -10.10
CA MET A 205 -2.46 1.70 -8.89
C MET A 205 -2.61 0.20 -9.24
N LYS A 206 -3.52 -0.12 -10.18
CA LYS A 206 -3.75 -1.49 -10.64
C LYS A 206 -2.53 -2.07 -11.33
N LEU A 207 -1.92 -1.34 -12.27
CA LEU A 207 -0.72 -1.78 -12.98
C LEU A 207 0.46 -1.96 -12.02
N ALA A 208 0.62 -1.09 -11.02
CA ALA A 208 1.65 -1.22 -9.99
C ALA A 208 1.45 -2.48 -9.12
N ALA A 209 0.20 -2.92 -8.93
CA ALA A 209 -0.15 -4.17 -8.25
C ALA A 209 -0.17 -5.41 -9.16
N GLY A 210 0.27 -5.27 -10.43
CA GLY A 210 0.29 -6.35 -11.42
C GLY A 210 -1.10 -6.76 -11.95
N GLU A 211 -2.12 -5.93 -11.72
CA GLU A 211 -3.50 -6.16 -12.17
C GLU A 211 -3.74 -5.61 -13.58
N VAL A 212 -4.84 -6.06 -14.20
CA VAL A 212 -5.26 -5.57 -15.51
C VAL A 212 -5.96 -4.22 -15.36
N ALA A 213 -5.51 -3.22 -16.13
CA ALA A 213 -6.12 -1.90 -16.20
C ALA A 213 -6.68 -1.65 -17.61
N GLY A 214 -7.77 -2.33 -17.95
CA GLY A 214 -8.39 -2.28 -19.28
C GLY A 214 -7.45 -2.81 -20.37
N GLU A 215 -7.33 -2.08 -21.48
CA GLU A 215 -6.43 -2.42 -22.59
C GLU A 215 -4.99 -1.91 -22.38
N LYS A 216 -4.72 -1.16 -21.31
CA LYS A 216 -3.43 -0.51 -21.09
C LYS A 216 -2.41 -1.50 -20.54
N SER A 217 -1.17 -1.35 -20.99
CA SER A 217 -0.10 -2.32 -20.74
C SER A 217 0.87 -1.88 -19.65
N LEU A 218 1.53 -2.86 -19.02
CA LEU A 218 2.67 -2.63 -18.12
C LEU A 218 3.79 -1.81 -18.77
N LYS A 219 3.93 -1.87 -20.09
CA LYS A 219 4.91 -1.08 -20.85
C LYS A 219 4.61 0.43 -20.73
N THR A 220 3.34 0.83 -20.79
CA THR A 220 2.93 2.23 -20.62
C THR A 220 3.26 2.75 -19.23
N LEU A 221 3.11 1.91 -18.20
CA LEU A 221 3.54 2.26 -16.84
C LEU A 221 5.06 2.42 -16.76
N ALA A 222 5.83 1.50 -17.36
CA ALA A 222 7.29 1.60 -17.38
C ALA A 222 7.78 2.89 -18.05
N GLU A 223 7.20 3.27 -19.20
CA GLU A 223 7.51 4.53 -19.88
C GLU A 223 7.19 5.76 -19.01
N LEU A 224 6.07 5.72 -18.26
CA LEU A 224 5.72 6.79 -17.33
C LEU A 224 6.75 6.89 -16.18
N ILE A 225 7.14 5.75 -15.60
CA ILE A 225 8.14 5.68 -14.53
C ILE A 225 9.48 6.24 -15.01
N ASP A 226 9.94 5.82 -16.20
CA ASP A 226 11.20 6.28 -16.78
C ASP A 226 11.18 7.80 -17.04
N THR A 227 10.05 8.33 -17.53
CA THR A 227 9.88 9.77 -17.74
C THR A 227 9.96 10.54 -16.42
N LEU A 228 9.24 10.07 -15.39
CA LEU A 228 9.22 10.74 -14.08
C LEU A 228 10.56 10.65 -13.35
N ASN A 229 11.31 9.56 -13.53
CA ASN A 229 12.61 9.37 -12.92
C ASN A 229 13.70 10.29 -13.52
N GLN A 230 13.47 10.87 -14.70
CA GLN A 230 14.36 11.86 -15.31
C GLN A 230 14.21 13.26 -14.69
N ASP A 231 13.20 13.50 -13.85
CA ASP A 231 13.02 14.80 -13.19
C ASP A 231 14.22 15.09 -12.26
N THR A 232 14.67 16.35 -12.33
CA THR A 232 15.73 16.89 -11.46
C THR A 232 15.25 17.00 -10.02
N ASP A 233 13.96 17.28 -9.83
CA ASP A 233 13.31 17.32 -8.53
C ASP A 233 12.93 15.90 -8.12
N ILE A 234 13.61 15.38 -7.09
CA ILE A 234 13.45 14.00 -6.64
C ILE A 234 12.04 13.76 -6.10
N THR A 235 11.40 14.78 -5.53
CA THR A 235 10.04 14.66 -5.00
C THR A 235 8.99 14.43 -6.08
N LYS A 236 9.31 14.71 -7.35
CA LYS A 236 8.40 14.47 -8.48
C LYS A 236 8.57 13.09 -9.12
N ARG A 237 9.60 12.35 -8.73
CA ARG A 237 9.84 10.99 -9.21
C ARG A 237 8.78 10.02 -8.70
N PHE A 238 8.65 8.89 -9.39
CA PHE A 238 7.61 7.92 -9.11
C PHE A 238 7.71 7.37 -7.67
N GLY A 239 6.64 7.52 -6.90
CA GLY A 239 6.55 7.04 -5.52
C GLY A 239 7.39 7.80 -4.49
N GLN A 240 8.02 8.93 -4.85
CA GLN A 240 8.87 9.72 -3.92
C GLN A 240 8.10 10.77 -3.09
N LYS A 241 6.78 10.85 -3.27
CA LYS A 241 5.89 11.80 -2.59
C LYS A 241 4.58 11.11 -2.22
N GLY A 242 3.84 11.66 -1.26
CA GLY A 242 2.58 11.11 -0.78
C GLY A 242 2.56 10.91 0.74
N LEU A 243 1.48 10.33 1.26
CA LEU A 243 1.40 10.00 2.68
C LEU A 243 2.36 8.86 3.02
N GLY A 244 3.29 9.13 3.95
CA GLY A 244 4.24 8.14 4.43
C GLY A 244 3.64 7.18 5.46
N GLN A 245 4.42 6.18 5.86
CA GLN A 245 4.00 5.21 6.89
C GLN A 245 3.71 5.87 8.25
N ARG A 246 4.43 6.95 8.57
CA ARG A 246 4.18 7.74 9.79
C ARG A 246 2.82 8.45 9.75
N ASN A 247 2.42 8.96 8.58
CA ASN A 247 1.10 9.57 8.40
C ASN A 247 -0.01 8.52 8.54
N LEU A 248 0.18 7.33 7.98
CA LEU A 248 -0.74 6.21 8.16
C LEU A 248 -0.91 5.84 9.65
N GLY A 249 0.20 5.72 10.39
CA GLY A 249 0.14 5.46 11.84
C GLY A 249 -0.62 6.53 12.62
N ARG A 250 -0.43 7.81 12.27
CA ARG A 250 -1.19 8.93 12.86
C ARG A 250 -2.69 8.86 12.50
N ALA A 251 -3.04 8.52 11.27
CA ALA A 251 -4.43 8.37 10.86
C ALA A 251 -5.12 7.21 11.62
N VAL A 252 -4.43 6.09 11.83
CA VAL A 252 -4.94 4.99 12.67
C VAL A 252 -5.12 5.44 14.13
N GLN A 253 -4.18 6.22 14.66
CA GLN A 253 -4.31 6.77 16.01
C GLN A 253 -5.51 7.72 16.14
N LEU A 254 -5.69 8.63 15.17
CA LEU A 254 -6.85 9.52 15.12
C LEU A 254 -8.18 8.76 15.00
N LEU A 255 -8.19 7.64 14.27
CA LEU A 255 -9.36 6.77 14.18
C LEU A 255 -9.69 6.15 15.53
N LEU A 256 -8.69 5.66 16.27
CA LEU A 256 -8.87 5.09 17.62
C LEU A 256 -9.37 6.11 18.64
N GLU A 257 -8.94 7.36 18.51
CA GLU A 257 -9.33 8.47 19.38
C GLU A 257 -10.72 9.04 19.06
N SER A 258 -11.33 8.64 17.94
CA SER A 258 -12.61 9.20 17.49
C SER A 258 -13.79 8.78 18.38
N SER A 259 -14.75 9.69 18.56
CA SER A 259 -15.99 9.42 19.31
C SER A 259 -16.77 8.26 18.69
N GLU A 260 -16.84 8.24 17.35
CA GLU A 260 -17.58 7.24 16.58
C GLU A 260 -17.05 5.82 16.80
N THR A 261 -15.73 5.69 16.94
CA THR A 261 -15.06 4.41 17.23
C THR A 261 -15.31 3.97 18.67
N ASN A 262 -15.21 4.90 19.62
CA ASN A 262 -15.35 4.60 21.05
C ASN A 262 -16.80 4.27 21.45
N GLU A 263 -17.77 5.05 20.96
CA GLU A 263 -19.20 4.80 21.19
C GLU A 263 -19.67 3.54 20.46
N GLY A 264 -19.24 3.38 19.20
CA GLY A 264 -19.63 2.27 18.35
C GLY A 264 -18.92 0.94 18.66
N GLN A 265 -17.85 0.97 19.46
CA GLN A 265 -16.96 -0.16 19.78
C GLN A 265 -16.40 -0.86 18.51
N CYS A 266 -16.19 -0.08 17.44
CA CYS A 266 -15.85 -0.57 16.10
C CYS A 266 -14.95 0.46 15.42
N MET A 267 -13.79 0.05 14.93
CA MET A 267 -12.97 0.83 14.00
C MET A 267 -13.56 0.68 12.60
N PHE A 268 -14.56 1.51 12.30
CA PHE A 268 -15.28 1.45 11.04
C PHE A 268 -14.39 1.90 9.86
N ALA A 269 -14.46 1.17 8.75
CA ALA A 269 -13.53 1.38 7.64
C ALA A 269 -13.72 2.71 6.89
N LEU A 270 -14.91 3.32 6.90
CA LEU A 270 -15.12 4.64 6.28
C LEU A 270 -14.44 5.77 7.08
N ASP A 271 -14.42 5.65 8.41
CA ASP A 271 -13.95 6.68 9.32
C ASP A 271 -12.44 6.94 9.16
N ILE A 272 -11.69 5.99 8.59
CA ILE A 272 -10.26 6.17 8.26
C ILE A 272 -10.03 7.26 7.22
N PHE A 273 -10.98 7.51 6.30
CA PHE A 273 -10.82 8.55 5.29
C PHE A 273 -10.85 9.93 5.94
N THR A 274 -11.74 10.16 6.90
CA THR A 274 -11.77 11.40 7.70
C THR A 274 -10.47 11.57 8.49
N ALA A 275 -9.94 10.49 9.07
CA ALA A 275 -8.66 10.53 9.79
C ALA A 275 -7.46 10.81 8.87
N LEU A 276 -7.46 10.26 7.65
CA LEU A 276 -6.47 10.54 6.62
C LEU A 276 -6.56 12.00 6.14
N GLU A 277 -7.76 12.52 5.89
CA GLU A 277 -7.97 13.92 5.51
C GLU A 277 -7.49 14.89 6.59
N ARG A 278 -7.75 14.59 7.86
CA ARG A 278 -7.21 15.35 9.00
C ARG A 278 -5.69 15.29 9.04
N THR A 279 -5.11 14.12 8.81
CA THR A 279 -3.66 13.96 8.72
C THR A 279 -3.06 14.77 7.57
N VAL A 280 -3.75 14.87 6.43
CA VAL A 280 -3.35 15.74 5.32
C VAL A 280 -3.39 17.21 5.74
N LEU A 281 -4.45 17.64 6.42
CA LEU A 281 -4.59 19.02 6.88
C LEU A 281 -3.50 19.43 7.88
N ASP A 282 -3.20 18.57 8.84
CA ASP A 282 -2.31 18.89 9.96
C ASP A 282 -0.82 18.77 9.59
N TYR A 283 -0.46 17.89 8.65
CA TYR A 283 0.95 17.51 8.41
C TYR A 283 1.47 17.75 7.00
N VAL A 284 0.62 18.07 6.02
CA VAL A 284 1.08 18.40 4.66
C VAL A 284 1.16 19.91 4.54
N GLN A 285 2.38 20.43 4.38
CA GLN A 285 2.64 21.88 4.37
C GLN A 285 2.14 22.52 3.07
N GLU A 286 2.49 21.92 1.93
CA GLU A 286 2.20 22.45 0.60
C GLU A 286 0.69 22.46 0.29
N PRO A 287 0.08 23.63 -0.02
CA PRO A 287 -1.33 23.72 -0.38
C PRO A 287 -1.71 22.89 -1.61
N ALA A 288 -0.82 22.84 -2.62
CA ALA A 288 -1.05 22.07 -3.84
C ALA A 288 -1.12 20.56 -3.55
N ASP A 289 -0.25 20.06 -2.68
CA ASP A 289 -0.25 18.66 -2.27
C ASP A 289 -1.47 18.33 -1.41
N ARG A 290 -1.88 19.25 -0.51
CA ARG A 290 -3.11 19.09 0.27
C ARG A 290 -4.33 18.95 -0.63
N ALA A 291 -4.44 19.79 -1.67
CA ALA A 291 -5.53 19.71 -2.63
C ALA A 291 -5.51 18.38 -3.40
N LYS A 292 -4.33 17.99 -3.91
CA LYS A 292 -4.14 16.74 -4.63
C LYS A 292 -4.49 15.52 -3.77
N PHE A 293 -3.96 15.42 -2.56
CA PHE A 293 -4.19 14.26 -1.69
C PHE A 293 -5.65 14.14 -1.27
N LYS A 294 -6.36 15.25 -1.06
CA LYS A 294 -7.80 15.21 -0.79
C LYS A 294 -8.59 14.69 -1.98
N GLU A 295 -8.22 15.07 -3.20
CA GLU A 295 -8.83 14.51 -4.42
C GLU A 295 -8.54 13.01 -4.56
N ASP A 296 -7.29 12.60 -4.30
CA ASP A 296 -6.90 11.18 -4.31
C ASP A 296 -7.68 10.36 -3.25
N LEU A 297 -7.92 10.93 -2.06
CA LEU A 297 -8.71 10.29 -1.00
C LEU A 297 -10.20 10.16 -1.38
N LYS A 298 -10.76 11.09 -2.16
CA LYS A 298 -12.11 10.94 -2.73
C LYS A 298 -12.18 9.78 -3.72
N ILE A 299 -11.19 9.66 -4.60
CA ILE A 299 -11.08 8.51 -5.51
C ILE A 299 -10.99 7.19 -4.71
N ALA A 300 -10.18 7.19 -3.64
CA ALA A 300 -10.03 6.04 -2.75
C ALA A 300 -11.35 5.66 -2.06
N ARG A 301 -12.12 6.66 -1.60
CA ARG A 301 -13.46 6.47 -1.03
C ARG A 301 -14.44 5.87 -2.05
N GLY A 302 -14.38 6.31 -3.31
CA GLY A 302 -15.14 5.70 -4.42
C GLY A 302 -14.79 4.22 -4.63
N LEU A 303 -13.51 3.85 -4.63
CA LEU A 303 -13.09 2.45 -4.72
C LEU A 303 -13.49 1.61 -3.49
N TYR A 304 -13.52 2.23 -2.31
CA TYR A 304 -14.07 1.61 -1.11
C TYR A 304 -15.58 1.36 -1.25
N ARG A 305 -16.34 2.29 -1.81
CA ARG A 305 -17.77 2.10 -2.13
C ARG A 305 -17.99 0.93 -3.07
N GLU A 306 -17.19 0.79 -4.13
CA GLU A 306 -17.27 -0.37 -5.04
C GLU A 306 -17.00 -1.70 -4.31
N ARG A 307 -16.06 -1.70 -3.36
CA ARG A 307 -15.83 -2.86 -2.47
C ARG A 307 -17.05 -3.14 -1.60
N ILE A 308 -17.68 -2.11 -1.03
CA ILE A 308 -18.90 -2.28 -0.23
C ILE A 308 -20.06 -2.81 -1.07
N MET A 309 -20.26 -2.36 -2.31
CA MET A 309 -21.26 -2.94 -3.23
C MET A 309 -21.11 -4.46 -3.34
N THR A 310 -19.85 -4.92 -3.43
CA THR A 310 -19.51 -6.33 -3.50
C THR A 310 -19.82 -7.08 -2.20
N GLU A 311 -19.46 -6.51 -1.05
CA GLU A 311 -19.76 -7.12 0.26
C GLU A 311 -21.28 -7.16 0.53
N MET A 312 -22.01 -6.12 0.11
CA MET A 312 -23.46 -6.07 0.20
C MET A 312 -24.14 -7.14 -0.66
N PHE A 313 -23.60 -7.41 -1.84
CA PHE A 313 -24.07 -8.52 -2.68
C PHE A 313 -23.84 -9.88 -2.00
N ASN A 314 -22.65 -10.11 -1.45
CA ASN A 314 -22.35 -11.33 -0.69
C ASN A 314 -23.29 -11.49 0.52
N ALA A 315 -23.55 -10.39 1.23
CA ALA A 315 -24.48 -10.37 2.36
C ALA A 315 -25.92 -10.67 1.92
N TYR A 316 -26.34 -10.13 0.77
CA TYR A 316 -27.67 -10.35 0.22
C TYR A 316 -27.89 -11.82 -0.17
N MET A 317 -26.88 -12.45 -0.77
CA MET A 317 -26.89 -13.85 -1.21
C MET A 317 -26.63 -14.86 -0.07
N ASP A 318 -26.40 -14.39 1.16
CA ASP A 318 -26.09 -15.22 2.33
C ASP A 318 -24.87 -16.16 2.14
N GLU A 319 -23.94 -15.77 1.27
CA GLU A 319 -22.77 -16.58 0.92
C GLU A 319 -21.49 -15.72 0.77
N PRO A 320 -20.40 -16.09 1.48
CA PRO A 320 -19.10 -15.48 1.25
C PRO A 320 -18.64 -15.70 -0.21
N LEU A 321 -18.16 -14.64 -0.86
CA LEU A 321 -17.66 -14.69 -2.24
C LEU A 321 -18.73 -15.06 -3.29
N ALA A 322 -20.02 -14.84 -3.01
CA ALA A 322 -21.10 -15.05 -3.98
C ALA A 322 -20.83 -14.34 -5.32
N ILE A 323 -20.31 -13.11 -5.25
CA ILE A 323 -19.96 -12.35 -6.45
C ILE A 323 -18.92 -13.06 -7.33
N LYS A 324 -17.95 -13.74 -6.72
CA LYS A 324 -16.84 -14.38 -7.43
C LYS A 324 -17.38 -15.54 -8.26
N LYS A 325 -18.34 -16.28 -7.70
CA LYS A 325 -19.06 -17.33 -8.41
C LYS A 325 -19.86 -16.75 -9.57
N ASP A 326 -20.55 -15.63 -9.35
CA ASP A 326 -21.36 -14.99 -10.39
C ASP A 326 -20.54 -14.39 -11.53
N VAL A 327 -19.39 -13.78 -11.22
CA VAL A 327 -18.41 -13.31 -12.23
C VAL A 327 -17.91 -14.48 -13.06
N MET A 328 -17.51 -15.58 -12.42
CA MET A 328 -17.06 -16.77 -13.15
C MET A 328 -18.19 -17.40 -13.97
N ASN A 329 -19.42 -17.44 -13.44
CA ASN A 329 -20.58 -17.91 -14.19
C ASN A 329 -20.81 -17.05 -15.44
N TYR A 330 -20.75 -15.72 -15.33
CA TYR A 330 -20.87 -14.82 -16.48
C TYR A 330 -19.77 -15.04 -17.52
N VAL A 331 -18.50 -15.13 -17.09
CA VAL A 331 -17.37 -15.40 -17.99
C VAL A 331 -17.54 -16.75 -18.70
N ASN A 332 -17.95 -17.79 -17.97
CA ASN A 332 -18.24 -19.09 -18.55
C ASN A 332 -19.42 -19.03 -19.53
N MET A 333 -20.46 -18.23 -19.28
CA MET A 333 -21.53 -17.99 -20.26
C MET A 333 -20.99 -17.33 -21.54
N ILE A 334 -20.13 -16.30 -21.45
CA ILE A 334 -19.51 -15.65 -22.61
C ILE A 334 -18.71 -16.65 -23.48
N ILE A 335 -18.01 -17.58 -22.84
CA ILE A 335 -17.24 -18.62 -23.53
C ILE A 335 -18.20 -19.63 -24.17
N GLY A 336 -19.25 -20.01 -23.45
CA GLY A 336 -20.22 -21.00 -23.88
C GLY A 336 -21.12 -20.56 -25.05
N VAL A 337 -21.39 -19.26 -25.22
CA VAL A 337 -22.30 -18.73 -26.26
C VAL A 337 -21.90 -19.16 -27.68
N ASP A 338 -20.60 -19.35 -27.95
CA ASP A 338 -20.10 -19.74 -29.26
C ASP A 338 -19.78 -21.26 -29.36
N ALA A 339 -20.22 -22.07 -28.39
CA ALA A 339 -19.97 -23.50 -28.40
C ALA A 339 -20.81 -24.21 -29.49
N GLU A 340 -20.16 -24.98 -30.36
CA GLU A 340 -20.74 -25.57 -31.58
C GLU A 340 -21.88 -26.59 -31.36
N HIS A 341 -22.21 -26.94 -30.11
CA HIS A 341 -23.19 -27.98 -29.75
C HIS A 341 -24.12 -27.60 -28.58
N LEU A 342 -24.68 -26.39 -28.59
CA LEU A 342 -25.76 -26.02 -27.67
C LEU A 342 -27.07 -26.70 -28.11
N GLY A 343 -27.63 -27.56 -27.26
CA GLY A 343 -28.99 -28.09 -27.44
C GLY A 343 -30.06 -26.99 -27.24
N PRO A 344 -31.34 -27.26 -27.54
CA PRO A 344 -32.44 -26.28 -27.42
C PRO A 344 -32.63 -25.72 -25.99
N ASP A 345 -32.13 -26.44 -24.97
CA ASP A 345 -32.19 -26.02 -23.57
C ASP A 345 -31.08 -25.01 -23.17
N MET A 346 -30.19 -24.65 -24.09
CA MET A 346 -29.05 -23.73 -23.87
C MET A 346 -28.12 -24.16 -22.72
N MET A 347 -28.00 -25.47 -22.50
CA MET A 347 -27.15 -26.05 -21.46
C MET A 347 -25.74 -26.32 -22.00
N TRP A 348 -24.74 -25.68 -21.41
CA TRP A 348 -23.34 -25.89 -21.73
C TRP A 348 -22.64 -26.68 -20.62
N LYS A 349 -21.93 -27.76 -20.98
CA LYS A 349 -21.11 -28.52 -20.06
C LYS A 349 -19.66 -28.15 -20.28
N TYR A 350 -19.00 -27.64 -19.24
CA TYR A 350 -17.60 -27.28 -19.28
C TYR A 350 -16.84 -27.95 -18.14
N LYS A 351 -15.55 -28.19 -18.35
CA LYS A 351 -14.66 -28.69 -17.30
C LYS A 351 -14.17 -27.48 -16.49
N ASP A 352 -14.52 -27.43 -15.22
CA ASP A 352 -14.07 -26.37 -14.32
C ASP A 352 -12.54 -26.43 -14.20
N PRO A 353 -11.81 -25.36 -14.58
CA PRO A 353 -10.36 -25.38 -14.52
C PRO A 353 -9.78 -25.41 -13.10
N GLN A 354 -10.56 -25.01 -12.09
CA GLN A 354 -10.13 -25.01 -10.68
C GLN A 354 -10.31 -26.39 -10.04
N THR A 355 -11.43 -27.07 -10.32
CA THR A 355 -11.77 -28.36 -9.68
C THR A 355 -11.55 -29.58 -10.58
N GLY A 356 -11.46 -29.37 -11.90
CA GLY A 356 -11.39 -30.44 -12.89
C GLY A 356 -12.72 -31.17 -13.14
N GLU A 357 -13.80 -30.77 -12.47
CA GLU A 357 -15.12 -31.40 -12.57
C GLU A 357 -15.94 -30.88 -13.75
N LEU A 358 -16.82 -31.71 -14.29
CA LEU A 358 -17.77 -31.31 -15.33
C LEU A 358 -18.96 -30.60 -14.70
N LYS A 359 -19.07 -29.29 -14.91
CA LYS A 359 -20.21 -28.48 -14.49
C LYS A 359 -21.11 -28.17 -15.67
N ALA A 360 -22.42 -28.16 -15.41
CA ALA A 360 -23.43 -27.77 -16.38
C ALA A 360 -23.93 -26.36 -16.04
N LEU A 361 -23.90 -25.46 -17.02
CA LEU A 361 -24.31 -24.06 -16.90
C LEU A 361 -25.35 -23.76 -17.97
N LYS A 362 -26.46 -23.13 -17.57
CA LYS A 362 -27.45 -22.64 -18.52
C LYS A 362 -27.01 -21.27 -19.03
N ILE A 363 -26.95 -21.10 -20.35
CA ILE A 363 -26.65 -19.82 -20.98
C ILE A 363 -27.92 -18.97 -21.00
N ASP A 364 -27.85 -17.80 -20.35
CA ASP A 364 -28.92 -16.81 -20.38
C ASP A 364 -28.45 -15.58 -21.19
N GLU A 365 -28.82 -15.54 -22.47
CA GLU A 365 -28.47 -14.43 -23.36
C GLU A 365 -29.05 -13.09 -22.90
N ARG A 366 -30.20 -13.10 -22.21
CA ARG A 366 -30.83 -11.87 -21.71
C ARG A 366 -29.99 -11.30 -20.57
N TYR A 367 -29.54 -12.16 -19.65
CA TYR A 367 -28.62 -11.77 -18.60
C TYR A 367 -27.30 -11.22 -19.17
N ILE A 368 -26.72 -11.90 -20.17
CA ILE A 368 -25.48 -11.43 -20.82
C ILE A 368 -25.66 -10.02 -21.41
N LYS A 369 -26.73 -9.80 -22.18
CA LYS A 369 -27.04 -8.49 -22.78
C LYS A 369 -27.25 -7.42 -21.72
N ASN A 370 -27.94 -7.71 -20.62
CA ASN A 370 -28.15 -6.75 -19.53
C ASN A 370 -26.83 -6.30 -18.87
N VAL A 371 -25.88 -7.22 -18.67
CA VAL A 371 -24.55 -6.90 -18.11
C VAL A 371 -23.75 -6.07 -19.12
N GLU A 372 -23.78 -6.42 -20.40
CA GLU A 372 -23.09 -5.69 -21.46
C GLU A 372 -23.64 -4.27 -21.65
N GLU A 373 -24.95 -4.09 -21.54
CA GLU A 373 -25.60 -2.78 -21.53
C GLU A 373 -25.15 -1.94 -20.34
N ARG A 374 -24.97 -2.57 -19.17
CA ARG A 374 -24.49 -1.89 -17.97
C ARG A 374 -23.02 -1.48 -18.06
N LEU A 375 -22.22 -2.23 -18.82
CA LEU A 375 -20.86 -1.86 -19.23
C LEU A 375 -20.83 -0.77 -20.30
N GLY A 376 -21.99 -0.31 -20.80
CA GLY A 376 -22.07 0.73 -21.82
C GLY A 376 -21.86 0.24 -23.25
N LEU A 377 -21.86 -1.07 -23.49
CA LEU A 377 -21.68 -1.69 -24.80
C LEU A 377 -23.01 -1.65 -25.57
N LYS A 378 -23.16 -0.62 -26.41
CA LYS A 378 -24.42 -0.32 -27.12
C LYS A 378 -24.52 -1.02 -28.48
N THR A 379 -23.39 -1.28 -29.14
CA THR A 379 -23.37 -1.93 -30.46
C THR A 379 -22.99 -3.40 -30.37
N GLU A 380 -23.49 -4.22 -31.30
CA GLU A 380 -23.11 -5.65 -31.40
C GLU A 380 -21.60 -5.82 -31.63
N GLU A 381 -20.97 -4.91 -32.36
CA GLU A 381 -19.51 -4.93 -32.58
C GLU A 381 -18.73 -4.68 -31.29
N GLN A 382 -19.15 -3.72 -30.46
CA GLN A 382 -18.55 -3.48 -29.14
C GLN A 382 -18.72 -4.69 -28.22
N ARG A 383 -19.90 -5.33 -28.22
CA ARG A 383 -20.16 -6.54 -27.45
C ARG A 383 -19.27 -7.70 -27.90
N ALA A 384 -19.18 -7.94 -29.21
CA ALA A 384 -18.32 -9.00 -29.76
C ALA A 384 -16.84 -8.76 -29.44
N SER A 385 -16.36 -7.51 -29.56
CA SER A 385 -15.00 -7.13 -29.19
C SER A 385 -14.71 -7.38 -27.70
N PHE A 386 -15.61 -6.94 -26.81
CA PHE A 386 -15.51 -7.17 -25.37
C PHE A 386 -15.46 -8.66 -25.01
N ARG A 387 -16.37 -9.47 -25.58
CA ARG A 387 -16.39 -10.93 -25.39
C ARG A 387 -15.07 -11.57 -25.81
N ASN A 388 -14.50 -11.16 -26.95
CA ASN A 388 -13.20 -11.65 -27.43
C ASN A 388 -12.05 -11.26 -26.49
N SER A 389 -12.06 -10.04 -25.94
CA SER A 389 -11.09 -9.62 -24.93
C SER A 389 -11.17 -10.46 -23.66
N ILE A 390 -12.37 -10.72 -23.13
CA ILE A 390 -12.56 -11.61 -21.97
C ILE A 390 -12.04 -13.02 -22.26
N ARG A 391 -12.33 -13.59 -23.43
CA ARG A 391 -11.82 -14.92 -23.84
C ARG A 391 -10.30 -14.96 -23.91
N LYS A 392 -9.68 -13.93 -24.46
CA LYS A 392 -8.22 -13.82 -24.56
C LYS A 392 -7.59 -13.74 -23.17
N ILE A 393 -8.15 -12.92 -22.27
CA ILE A 393 -7.69 -12.82 -20.88
C ILE A 393 -7.86 -14.18 -20.18
N TYR A 394 -9.01 -14.83 -20.36
CA TYR A 394 -9.29 -16.15 -19.77
C TYR A 394 -8.25 -17.17 -20.20
N GLY A 395 -8.02 -17.33 -21.50
CA GLY A 395 -7.05 -18.29 -22.02
C GLY A 395 -5.60 -18.00 -21.59
N GLN A 396 -5.20 -16.73 -21.57
CA GLN A 396 -3.84 -16.35 -21.16
C GLN A 396 -3.62 -16.52 -19.65
N LYS A 397 -4.53 -16.02 -18.82
CA LYS A 397 -4.35 -15.98 -17.37
C LYS A 397 -4.55 -17.35 -16.72
N LEU A 398 -5.52 -18.15 -17.16
CA LEU A 398 -5.69 -19.51 -16.60
C LEU A 398 -4.49 -20.42 -16.85
N SER A 399 -3.77 -20.20 -17.97
CA SER A 399 -2.55 -20.97 -18.26
C SER A 399 -1.41 -20.67 -17.27
N VAL A 400 -1.43 -19.50 -16.63
CA VAL A 400 -0.43 -19.03 -15.68
C VAL A 400 -0.90 -19.21 -14.23
N ASP A 401 -2.19 -18.99 -13.97
CA ASP A 401 -2.84 -19.10 -12.67
C ASP A 401 -4.24 -19.71 -12.82
N ALA A 402 -4.38 -20.97 -12.43
CA ALA A 402 -5.65 -21.69 -12.47
C ALA A 402 -6.73 -21.08 -11.55
N ASN A 403 -6.34 -20.27 -10.56
CA ASN A 403 -7.24 -19.65 -9.59
C ASN A 403 -7.68 -18.23 -9.99
N TYR A 404 -7.29 -17.75 -11.17
CA TYR A 404 -7.70 -16.43 -11.66
C TYR A 404 -9.23 -16.36 -11.80
N ASP A 405 -9.83 -15.30 -11.27
CA ASP A 405 -11.28 -15.19 -11.04
C ASP A 405 -11.90 -13.88 -11.55
N PHE A 406 -11.16 -13.09 -12.34
CA PHE A 406 -11.61 -11.81 -12.93
C PHE A 406 -12.04 -10.74 -11.92
N MET A 407 -11.82 -10.94 -10.62
CA MET A 407 -12.19 -9.97 -9.57
C MET A 407 -11.36 -8.68 -9.63
N ASP A 408 -10.26 -8.67 -10.38
CA ASP A 408 -9.47 -7.47 -10.68
C ASP A 408 -10.17 -6.53 -11.70
N ASN A 409 -11.12 -7.05 -12.47
CA ASN A 409 -11.97 -6.26 -13.36
C ASN A 409 -13.17 -5.66 -12.62
N LEU A 410 -12.93 -4.57 -11.90
CA LEU A 410 -13.95 -3.86 -11.11
C LEU A 410 -15.16 -3.42 -11.93
N GLU A 411 -14.99 -3.03 -13.21
CA GLU A 411 -16.11 -2.62 -14.07
C GLU A 411 -17.05 -3.80 -14.36
N LEU A 412 -16.47 -4.96 -14.66
CA LEU A 412 -17.23 -6.20 -14.84
C LEU A 412 -17.94 -6.62 -13.55
N VAL A 413 -17.23 -6.62 -12.43
CA VAL A 413 -17.79 -6.96 -11.11
C VAL A 413 -18.95 -6.03 -10.77
N LYS A 414 -18.79 -4.73 -11.00
CA LYS A 414 -19.82 -3.70 -10.77
C LYS A 414 -21.03 -3.91 -11.66
N ALA A 415 -20.84 -4.16 -12.96
CA ALA A 415 -21.93 -4.40 -13.90
C ALA A 415 -22.75 -5.65 -13.52
N ILE A 416 -22.07 -6.74 -13.16
CA ILE A 416 -22.71 -7.99 -12.71
C ILE A 416 -23.49 -7.78 -11.42
N THR A 417 -22.87 -7.11 -10.44
CA THR A 417 -23.49 -6.78 -9.16
C THR A 417 -24.76 -5.96 -9.38
N ASP A 418 -24.69 -4.91 -10.21
CA ASP A 418 -25.82 -4.03 -10.50
C ASP A 418 -26.99 -4.76 -11.16
N VAL A 419 -26.73 -5.64 -12.13
CA VAL A 419 -27.77 -6.39 -12.83
C VAL A 419 -28.48 -7.34 -11.87
N ARG A 420 -27.72 -8.08 -11.06
CA ARG A 420 -28.29 -9.03 -10.10
C ARG A 420 -29.07 -8.35 -8.98
N LEU A 421 -28.54 -7.26 -8.43
CA LEU A 421 -29.23 -6.49 -7.39
C LEU A 421 -30.54 -5.87 -7.89
N LYS A 422 -30.65 -5.57 -9.19
CA LYS A 422 -31.88 -5.04 -9.79
C LYS A 422 -32.87 -6.11 -10.25
N SER A 423 -32.40 -7.30 -10.67
CA SER A 423 -33.27 -8.35 -11.19
C SER A 423 -34.07 -9.08 -10.11
N ASP A 424 -33.51 -9.24 -8.91
CA ASP A 424 -34.03 -10.18 -7.90
C ASP A 424 -35.01 -9.53 -6.90
N ILE A 425 -35.27 -8.22 -7.01
CA ILE A 425 -36.13 -7.50 -6.06
C ILE A 425 -37.51 -7.27 -6.66
N ALA A 426 -38.37 -8.27 -6.48
CA ALA A 426 -39.79 -8.13 -6.73
C ALA A 426 -40.39 -7.08 -5.78
N GLY A 427 -40.81 -5.93 -6.30
CA GLY A 427 -41.69 -4.99 -5.61
C GLY A 427 -41.06 -3.71 -5.03
N ALA A 428 -39.77 -3.67 -4.68
CA ALA A 428 -39.14 -2.49 -4.05
C ALA A 428 -38.30 -1.59 -4.99
N GLY A 429 -38.22 -1.92 -6.28
CA GLY A 429 -37.49 -1.13 -7.29
C GLY A 429 -35.95 -1.21 -7.22
N SER A 430 -35.35 -1.35 -6.03
CA SER A 430 -33.91 -1.65 -5.82
C SER A 430 -33.58 -2.09 -4.38
N LEU A 431 -32.39 -2.67 -4.16
CA LEU A 431 -31.92 -3.10 -2.83
C LEU A 431 -31.78 -1.90 -1.87
N ILE A 432 -31.32 -0.78 -2.41
CA ILE A 432 -31.19 0.48 -1.68
C ILE A 432 -32.57 0.94 -1.19
N GLY A 433 -33.60 0.87 -2.03
CA GLY A 433 -34.98 1.21 -1.65
C GLY A 433 -35.54 0.29 -0.55
N ALA A 434 -35.28 -1.01 -0.65
CA ALA A 434 -35.71 -2.00 0.35
C ALA A 434 -35.03 -1.75 1.71
N LEU A 435 -33.71 -1.51 1.72
CA LEU A 435 -32.94 -1.29 2.96
C LEU A 435 -33.20 0.09 3.59
N ALA A 436 -33.58 1.09 2.79
CA ALA A 436 -33.95 2.42 3.26
C ALA A 436 -35.36 2.45 3.89
N ASN A 437 -36.33 1.69 3.34
CA ASN A 437 -37.70 1.66 3.86
C ASN A 437 -37.94 0.49 4.83
N ARG A 438 -37.51 0.66 6.08
CA ARG A 438 -37.62 -0.35 7.15
C ARG A 438 -39.02 -0.51 7.77
N THR A 439 -40.02 0.21 7.26
CA THR A 439 -41.41 0.13 7.80
C THR A 439 -42.17 -1.11 7.33
N ASN A 440 -41.72 -1.74 6.23
CA ASN A 440 -42.28 -2.99 5.72
C ASN A 440 -41.62 -4.19 6.44
N GLU A 441 -42.44 -5.13 6.94
CA GLU A 441 -41.96 -6.36 7.60
C GLU A 441 -41.03 -7.20 6.72
N GLU A 442 -41.24 -7.27 5.41
CA GLU A 442 -40.36 -8.01 4.49
C GLU A 442 -38.98 -7.34 4.38
N ASN A 443 -38.95 -6.01 4.32
CA ASN A 443 -37.71 -5.24 4.28
C ASN A 443 -36.94 -5.35 5.60
N GLN A 444 -37.66 -5.37 6.74
CA GLN A 444 -37.04 -5.57 8.05
C GLN A 444 -36.43 -6.98 8.17
N LYS A 445 -37.14 -8.03 7.72
CA LYS A 445 -36.60 -9.40 7.66
C LYS A 445 -35.36 -9.50 6.77
N LEU A 446 -35.36 -8.83 5.61
CA LEU A 446 -34.20 -8.77 4.73
C LEU A 446 -33.01 -8.10 5.42
N TYR A 447 -33.24 -6.96 6.06
CA TYR A 447 -32.23 -6.22 6.80
C TYR A 447 -31.60 -7.08 7.91
N ASP A 448 -32.43 -7.74 8.72
CA ASP A 448 -31.97 -8.59 9.82
C ASP A 448 -31.16 -9.80 9.30
N ARG A 449 -31.57 -10.40 8.18
CA ARG A 449 -30.81 -11.45 7.49
C ARG A 449 -29.44 -10.95 7.03
N MET A 450 -29.37 -9.75 6.45
CA MET A 450 -28.11 -9.18 5.97
C MET A 450 -27.18 -8.86 7.15
N ILE A 451 -27.69 -8.27 8.24
CA ILE A 451 -26.91 -8.04 9.46
C ILE A 451 -26.36 -9.37 10.02
N TYR A 452 -27.19 -10.40 10.08
CA TYR A 452 -26.76 -11.73 10.53
C TYR A 452 -25.63 -12.28 9.65
N THR A 453 -25.80 -12.21 8.32
CA THR A 453 -24.78 -12.65 7.35
C THR A 453 -23.48 -11.88 7.51
N MET A 454 -23.56 -10.55 7.63
CA MET A 454 -22.39 -9.70 7.81
C MET A 454 -21.65 -10.03 9.11
N ASN A 455 -22.38 -10.31 10.19
CA ASN A 455 -21.81 -10.65 11.49
C ASN A 455 -21.16 -12.04 11.49
N GLU A 456 -21.90 -13.07 11.09
CA GLU A 456 -21.47 -14.46 11.24
C GLU A 456 -20.55 -14.96 10.11
N LYS A 457 -20.72 -14.44 8.88
CA LYS A 457 -20.03 -14.95 7.69
C LYS A 457 -19.00 -13.98 7.10
N LEU A 458 -19.19 -12.68 7.25
CA LEU A 458 -18.30 -11.65 6.69
C LEU A 458 -17.41 -10.95 7.74
N GLY A 459 -17.56 -11.30 9.02
CA GLY A 459 -16.68 -10.85 10.09
C GLY A 459 -16.89 -9.40 10.55
N TYR A 460 -18.03 -8.79 10.25
CA TYR A 460 -18.42 -7.50 10.80
C TYR A 460 -18.90 -7.65 12.25
N CYS A 461 -18.92 -6.56 13.01
CA CYS A 461 -19.80 -6.48 14.19
C CYS A 461 -21.12 -5.79 13.82
N ARG A 462 -22.10 -5.85 14.72
CA ARG A 462 -23.41 -5.21 14.53
C ARG A 462 -23.30 -3.73 14.13
N THR A 463 -22.46 -2.95 14.82
CA THR A 463 -22.28 -1.52 14.53
C THR A 463 -21.69 -1.30 13.15
N CYS A 464 -20.60 -2.01 12.80
CA CYS A 464 -19.96 -1.84 11.49
C CYS A 464 -20.90 -2.27 10.36
N ALA A 465 -21.68 -3.34 10.55
CA ALA A 465 -22.66 -3.81 9.56
C ALA A 465 -23.78 -2.77 9.33
N GLN A 466 -24.33 -2.18 10.41
CA GLN A 466 -25.32 -1.11 10.32
C GLN A 466 -24.78 0.11 9.57
N LYS A 467 -23.60 0.62 9.98
CA LYS A 467 -22.94 1.76 9.32
C LYS A 467 -22.62 1.46 7.85
N THR A 468 -22.23 0.23 7.52
CA THR A 468 -21.95 -0.18 6.14
C THR A 468 -23.21 -0.16 5.28
N ILE A 469 -24.33 -0.67 5.79
CA ILE A 469 -25.62 -0.64 5.08
C ILE A 469 -26.08 0.81 4.90
N GLU A 470 -25.94 1.65 5.92
CA GLU A 470 -26.28 3.08 5.84
C GLU A 470 -25.43 3.81 4.80
N TYR A 471 -24.12 3.53 4.76
CA TYR A 471 -23.22 4.06 3.75
C TYR A 471 -23.56 3.57 2.33
N PHE A 472 -23.92 2.30 2.18
CA PHE A 472 -24.40 1.75 0.91
C PHE A 472 -25.68 2.44 0.43
N CYS A 473 -26.60 2.77 1.34
CA CYS A 473 -27.82 3.50 1.02
C CYS A 473 -27.62 5.00 0.79
N SER A 474 -26.49 5.58 1.23
CA SER A 474 -26.21 7.00 1.02
C SER A 474 -25.82 7.27 -0.44
N GLN A 475 -26.13 8.46 -0.95
CA GLN A 475 -25.74 8.92 -2.30
C GLN A 475 -24.56 9.89 -2.27
N GLU A 476 -23.80 9.94 -1.16
CA GLU A 476 -22.79 10.98 -0.93
C GLU A 476 -21.66 10.96 -1.96
N ASP A 477 -21.32 9.78 -2.47
CA ASP A 477 -20.19 9.54 -3.37
C ASP A 477 -20.61 9.25 -4.82
N ASP A 478 -21.90 9.39 -5.14
CA ASP A 478 -22.43 9.20 -6.51
C ASP A 478 -22.36 10.50 -7.35
N LYS A 479 -21.74 11.56 -6.83
CA LYS A 479 -21.46 12.85 -7.46
C LYS A 479 -19.97 13.07 -7.61
#